data_AF-A0A2V8MGJ2-F1
#
_entry.id   AF-A0A2V8MGJ2-F1
#
_cell.length_a   1.000
_cell.length_b   1.000
_cell.length_c   1.000
_cell.angle_alpha   90.00
_cell.angle_beta   90.00
_cell.angle_gamma   90.00
#
_symmetry.space_group_name_H-M   'P 1'
#
loop_
_entity.id
_entity.type
_entity.pdbx_description
1 polymer ?
#
loop_
_entity_poly.entity_id
_entity_poly.type
_entity_poly.pdbx_seq_one_letter_code
_entity_poly.pdbx_strand_id
1 'polypeptide(L)'
;MFESDLPARGRRRTAAEADTQISPLEANYWWRQTTPAGALLNNLMVLFILAPVVLVLKSFYALSFAIFATMVPYGLFIRHLAVRAVRQHLQNHPEERDDFEQAGIISC
;
A
#
# COMPACT_ATOMS: atom_id res chain seq x y z
N MET A 1 -10.88 -12.64 -49.49
CA MET A 1 -10.48 -13.85 -48.76
C MET A 1 -9.84 -13.37 -47.47
N PHE A 2 -10.50 -13.65 -46.35
CA PHE A 2 -10.13 -13.27 -44.99
C PHE A 2 -8.82 -13.95 -44.57
N GLU A 3 -7.97 -13.27 -43.80
CA GLU A 3 -7.62 -13.69 -42.43
C GLU A 3 -6.77 -12.57 -41.78
N SER A 4 -7.37 -11.82 -40.87
CA SER A 4 -6.71 -10.83 -40.03
C SER A 4 -6.22 -11.50 -38.74
N ASP A 5 -5.05 -12.14 -38.79
CA ASP A 5 -4.39 -12.70 -37.60
C ASP A 5 -3.49 -11.66 -36.92
N LEU A 6 -4.12 -10.73 -36.20
CA LEU A 6 -3.45 -9.96 -35.16
C LEU A 6 -3.73 -10.63 -33.81
N PRO A 7 -2.72 -11.02 -33.02
CA PRO A 7 -2.94 -11.80 -31.82
C PRO A 7 -3.68 -10.96 -30.77
N ALA A 8 -4.93 -11.35 -30.51
CA ALA A 8 -5.80 -10.90 -29.42
C ALA A 8 -5.28 -11.24 -28.01
N ARG A 9 -3.97 -11.40 -27.82
CA ARG A 9 -3.32 -11.71 -26.54
C ARG A 9 -2.93 -10.48 -25.73
N GLY A 10 -2.83 -9.30 -26.35
CA GLY A 10 -2.47 -8.06 -25.63
C GLY A 10 -3.61 -7.44 -24.82
N ARG A 11 -4.87 -7.69 -25.18
CA ARG A 11 -6.04 -6.97 -24.61
C ARG A 11 -6.73 -7.70 -23.44
N ARG A 12 -6.40 -8.97 -23.18
CA ARG A 12 -6.94 -9.74 -22.04
C ARG A 12 -6.18 -9.52 -20.72
N ARG A 13 -4.87 -9.22 -20.76
CA ARG A 13 -4.09 -8.96 -19.54
C ARG A 13 -4.60 -7.75 -18.76
N THR A 14 -4.96 -6.67 -19.45
CA THR A 14 -5.44 -5.44 -18.82
C THR A 14 -6.78 -5.58 -18.12
N ALA A 15 -7.64 -6.52 -18.53
CA ALA A 15 -8.92 -6.75 -17.86
C ALA A 15 -8.76 -7.58 -16.58
N ALA A 16 -7.92 -8.62 -16.61
CA ALA A 16 -7.63 -9.44 -15.43
C ALA A 16 -6.83 -8.67 -14.35
N GLU A 17 -6.05 -7.67 -14.75
CA GLU A 17 -5.28 -6.78 -13.86
C GLU A 17 -6.15 -5.63 -13.30
N ALA A 18 -7.22 -5.26 -14.00
CA ALA A 18 -8.15 -4.21 -13.58
C ALA A 18 -9.14 -4.68 -12.50
N ASP A 19 -9.45 -5.97 -12.45
CA ASP A 19 -10.36 -6.57 -11.46
C ASP A 19 -9.65 -7.06 -10.18
N THR A 20 -8.31 -6.96 -10.15
CA THR A 20 -7.54 -7.36 -8.97
C THR A 20 -7.74 -6.33 -7.85
N GLN A 21 -8.64 -6.63 -6.92
CA GLN A 21 -8.81 -5.82 -5.71
C GLN A 21 -7.62 -6.06 -4.80
N ILE A 22 -6.76 -5.05 -4.65
CA ILE A 22 -5.66 -5.08 -3.69
C ILE A 22 -6.21 -4.72 -2.32
N SER A 23 -6.15 -5.65 -1.37
CA SER A 23 -6.47 -5.39 0.04
C SER A 23 -5.48 -4.38 0.60
N PRO A 24 -5.92 -3.14 0.91
CA PRO A 24 -5.00 -2.09 1.30
C PRO A 24 -4.40 -2.29 2.69
N LEU A 25 -5.04 -3.10 3.53
CA LEU A 25 -4.55 -3.42 4.87
C LEU A 25 -3.39 -4.41 4.78
N GLU A 26 -3.55 -5.45 3.97
CA GLU A 26 -2.55 -6.49 3.77
C GLU A 26 -1.40 -6.04 2.88
N ALA A 27 -1.68 -5.22 1.86
CA ALA A 27 -0.66 -4.55 1.09
C ALA A 27 0.25 -3.68 1.96
N ASN A 28 -0.33 -2.98 2.95
CA ASN A 28 0.42 -2.18 3.90
C ASN A 28 1.23 -3.06 4.87
N TYR A 29 0.69 -4.19 5.31
CA TYR A 29 1.41 -5.14 6.15
C TYR A 29 2.61 -5.75 5.41
N TRP A 30 2.40 -6.25 4.19
CA TRP A 30 3.44 -6.79 3.34
C TRP A 30 4.52 -5.74 3.07
N TRP A 31 4.13 -4.55 2.61
CA TRP A 31 5.08 -3.48 2.26
C TRP A 31 5.96 -3.04 3.44
N ARG A 32 5.39 -3.04 4.66
CA ARG A 32 6.13 -2.75 5.90
C ARG A 32 7.17 -3.81 6.25
N GLN A 33 6.95 -5.07 5.91
CA GLN A 33 7.87 -6.15 6.20
C GLN A 33 8.93 -6.35 5.12
N THR A 34 8.59 -6.11 3.86
CA THR A 34 9.46 -6.43 2.73
C THR A 34 10.35 -5.28 2.28
N THR A 35 10.04 -4.03 2.64
CA THR A 35 10.82 -2.87 2.19
C THR A 35 11.40 -2.01 3.32
N PRO A 36 12.62 -1.46 3.16
CA PRO A 36 13.21 -0.56 4.15
C PRO A 36 12.40 0.74 4.30
N ALA A 37 11.72 1.19 3.24
CA ALA A 37 10.81 2.33 3.29
C ALA A 37 9.61 2.05 4.20
N GLY A 38 9.00 0.87 4.08
CA GLY A 38 7.91 0.45 4.95
C GLY A 38 8.32 0.33 6.43
N ALA A 39 9.53 -0.15 6.71
CA ALA A 39 10.08 -0.22 8.07
C ALA A 39 10.31 1.19 8.69
N LEU A 40 10.85 2.13 7.90
CA LEU A 40 10.99 3.54 8.30
C LEU A 40 9.64 4.17 8.64
N LEU A 41 8.62 3.92 7.82
CA LEU A 41 7.27 4.39 8.06
C LEU A 41 6.65 3.78 9.33
N ASN A 42 6.94 2.51 9.63
CA ASN A 42 6.47 1.89 10.87
C ASN A 42 7.04 2.59 12.11
N ASN A 43 8.34 2.89 12.10
CA ASN A 43 8.98 3.66 13.17
C ASN A 43 8.40 5.08 13.28
N LEU A 44 8.11 5.71 12.13
CA LEU A 44 7.51 7.05 12.12
C LEU A 44 6.08 7.02 12.68
N MET A 45 5.28 5.99 12.39
CA MET A 45 3.96 5.78 13.02
C MET A 45 4.05 5.65 14.54
N VAL A 46 5.02 4.88 15.05
CA VAL A 46 5.26 4.76 16.50
C VAL A 46 5.59 6.13 17.10
N LEU A 47 6.42 6.92 16.40
CA LEU A 47 6.75 8.28 16.80
C LEU A 47 5.51 9.20 16.82
N PHE A 48 4.62 9.07 15.83
CA PHE A 48 3.37 9.82 15.78
C PHE A 48 2.39 9.48 16.91
N ILE A 49 2.51 8.30 17.54
CA ILE A 49 1.72 7.94 18.72
C ILE A 49 2.38 8.46 19.99
N LEU A 50 3.69 8.24 20.14
CA LEU A 50 4.44 8.62 21.35
C LEU A 50 4.61 10.13 21.49
N ALA A 51 4.88 10.84 20.39
CA ALA A 51 5.13 12.28 20.41
C ALA A 51 3.95 13.07 21.01
N PRO A 52 2.70 12.97 20.53
CA PRO A 52 1.60 13.73 21.12
C PRO A 52 1.35 13.36 22.58
N VAL A 53 1.54 12.10 23.00
CA VAL A 53 1.41 11.71 24.43
C VAL A 53 2.43 12.45 25.30
N VAL A 54 3.71 12.49 24.87
CA VAL A 54 4.78 13.19 25.59
C VAL A 54 4.56 14.71 25.58
N LEU A 55 4.09 15.27 24.46
CA LEU A 55 3.80 16.69 24.35
C LEU A 55 2.62 17.14 25.23
N VAL A 56 1.56 16.33 25.31
CA VAL A 56 0.43 16.57 26.23
C VAL A 56 0.91 16.55 27.69
N LEU A 57 1.76 15.60 28.07
CA LEU A 57 2.37 15.55 29.41
C LEU A 57 3.16 16.82 29.75
N LYS A 58 3.76 17.48 28.75
CA LYS A 58 4.47 18.76 28.90
C LYS A 58 3.57 19.99 28.68
N SER A 59 2.24 19.83 28.64
CA SER A 59 1.25 20.88 28.40
C SER A 59 1.34 21.62 27.05
N PHE A 60 1.98 21.02 26.05
CA PHE A 60 2.04 21.55 24.68
C PHE A 60 0.83 21.12 23.85
N TYR A 61 -0.36 21.57 24.24
CA TYR A 61 -1.63 21.15 23.63
C TYR A 61 -1.78 21.55 22.16
N ALA A 62 -1.36 22.77 21.79
CA ALA A 62 -1.45 23.25 20.40
C ALA A 62 -0.58 22.44 19.44
N LEU A 63 0.64 22.09 19.86
CA LEU A 63 1.56 21.29 19.05
C LEU A 63 1.12 19.82 18.98
N SER A 64 0.54 19.28 20.06
CA SER A 64 -0.06 17.95 20.06
C SER A 64 -1.23 17.86 19.08
N PHE A 65 -2.07 18.90 19.03
CA PHE A 65 -3.19 18.98 18.09
C PHE A 65 -2.70 19.04 16.63
N ALA A 66 -1.66 19.84 16.34
CA ALA A 66 -1.08 19.91 15.00
C ALA A 66 -0.56 18.53 14.54
N ILE A 67 0.14 17.80 15.42
CA ILE A 67 0.63 16.45 15.13
C ILE A 67 -0.55 15.51 14.85
N PHE A 68 -1.59 15.54 15.68
CA PHE A 68 -2.81 14.74 15.48
C PHE A 68 -3.49 15.04 14.14
N ALA A 69 -3.61 16.31 13.77
CA ALA A 69 -4.22 16.73 12.51
C ALA A 69 -3.44 16.19 11.30
N THR A 70 -2.10 16.14 11.38
CA THR A 70 -1.26 15.57 10.32
C THR A 70 -1.28 14.04 10.26
N MET A 71 -1.72 13.37 11.32
CA MET A 71 -1.72 11.91 11.43
C MET A 71 -2.74 11.26 10.47
N VAL A 72 -3.90 11.91 10.26
CA VAL A 72 -4.96 11.44 9.36
C VAL A 72 -4.50 11.41 7.88
N PRO A 73 -4.04 12.53 7.29
CA PRO A 73 -3.56 12.51 5.90
C PRO A 73 -2.32 11.62 5.74
N TYR A 74 -1.46 11.53 6.76
CA TYR A 74 -0.32 10.62 6.77
C TYR A 74 -0.74 9.16 6.65
N GLY A 75 -1.73 8.71 7.43
CA GLY A 75 -2.24 7.34 7.35
C GLY A 75 -2.81 7.00 5.97
N LEU A 76 -3.54 7.94 5.35
CA LEU A 76 -4.06 7.78 3.99
C LEU A 76 -2.93 7.70 2.94
N PHE A 77 -1.90 8.52 3.10
CA PHE A 77 -0.73 8.53 2.22
C PHE A 77 0.01 7.18 2.28
N ILE A 78 0.21 6.62 3.47
CA ILE A 78 0.85 5.31 3.65
C ILE A 78 0.05 4.21 2.96
N ARG A 79 -1.28 4.21 3.13
CA ARG A 79 -2.16 3.25 2.47
C ARG A 79 -2.04 3.33 0.95
N HIS A 80 -1.93 4.53 0.40
CA HIS A 80 -1.76 4.74 -1.03
C HIS A 80 -0.41 4.22 -1.54
N LEU A 81 0.67 4.48 -0.81
CA LEU A 81 2.01 3.98 -1.15
C LEU A 81 2.07 2.45 -1.10
N ALA A 82 1.45 1.83 -0.10
CA ALA A 82 1.41 0.38 0.04
C ALA A 82 0.72 -0.30 -1.15
N VAL A 83 -0.46 0.18 -1.55
CA VAL A 83 -1.18 -0.35 -2.71
C VAL A 83 -0.37 -0.16 -3.99
N ARG A 84 0.29 0.99 -4.15
CA ARG A 84 1.15 1.26 -5.30
C ARG A 84 2.37 0.36 -5.33
N ALA A 85 2.99 0.09 -4.18
CA ALA A 85 4.14 -0.79 -4.06
C ALA A 85 3.77 -2.23 -4.42
N VAL A 86 2.64 -2.74 -3.91
CA VAL A 86 2.13 -4.07 -4.28
C VAL A 86 1.81 -4.15 -5.77
N ARG A 87 1.14 -3.14 -6.34
CA ARG A 87 0.85 -3.11 -7.78
C ARG A 87 2.12 -3.11 -8.62
N GLN A 88 3.12 -2.30 -8.25
CA GLN A 88 4.41 -2.24 -8.93
C GLN A 88 5.17 -3.58 -8.81
N HIS A 89 5.12 -4.21 -7.64
CA HIS A 89 5.77 -5.49 -7.38
C HIS A 89 5.16 -6.61 -8.23
N LEU A 90 3.82 -6.72 -8.27
CA LEU A 90 3.11 -7.70 -9.11
C LEU A 90 3.33 -7.47 -10.62
N GLN A 91 3.55 -6.23 -11.05
CA GLN A 91 3.90 -5.94 -12.44
C GLN A 91 5.30 -6.42 -12.81
N ASN A 92 6.24 -6.35 -11.86
CA ASN A 92 7.62 -6.80 -12.06
C ASN A 92 7.77 -8.32 -11.84
N HIS A 93 6.96 -8.90 -10.95
CA HIS A 93 6.97 -10.30 -10.54
C HIS A 93 5.58 -10.94 -10.70
N PRO A 94 5.10 -11.13 -11.94
CA PRO A 94 3.79 -11.73 -12.19
C PRO A 94 3.66 -13.17 -11.69
N GLU A 95 4.77 -13.86 -11.46
CA GLU A 95 4.85 -15.22 -10.91
C GLU A 95 4.42 -15.32 -9.44
N GLU A 96 4.55 -14.24 -8.66
CA GLU A 96 4.19 -14.22 -7.22
C GLU A 96 2.69 -13.93 -6.99
N ARG A 97 1.91 -13.78 -8.07
CA ARG A 97 0.50 -13.40 -7.99
C ARG A 97 -0.33 -14.41 -7.17
N ASP A 98 -0.06 -15.70 -7.33
CA ASP A 98 -0.76 -16.77 -6.61
C ASP A 98 -0.43 -16.74 -5.11
N ASP A 99 0.80 -16.38 -4.74
CA ASP A 99 1.22 -16.22 -3.35
C ASP A 99 0.54 -15.00 -2.70
N PHE A 100 0.37 -13.91 -3.45
CA PHE A 100 -0.35 -12.73 -2.99
C PHE A 100 -1.86 -12.96 -2.85
N GLU A 101 -2.44 -13.82 -3.69
CA GLU A 101 -3.84 -14.22 -3.59
C GLU A 101 -4.07 -15.13 -2.37
N GLN A 102 -3.20 -16.11 -2.14
CA GLN A 102 -3.23 -16.94 -0.92
C GLN A 102 -2.99 -16.13 0.34
N ALA A 103 -2.14 -15.11 0.27
CA ALA A 103 -1.89 -14.22 1.39
C ALA A 103 -3.07 -13.28 1.70
N GLY A 104 -4.06 -13.17 0.78
CA GLY A 104 -5.21 -12.26 0.86
C GLY A 104 -4.93 -10.83 0.34
N ILE A 105 -3.70 -10.57 -0.09
CA ILE A 105 -3.21 -9.24 -0.48
C ILE A 105 -3.94 -8.77 -1.74
N ILE A 106 -4.28 -9.71 -2.61
CA ILE A 106 -5.11 -9.49 -3.78
C ILE A 106 -6.30 -10.44 -3.79
N SER A 107 -7.42 -9.98 -4.34
CA SER A 107 -8.61 -10.79 -4.60
C SER A 107 -8.97 -10.64 -6.08
N CYS A 108 -9.18 -11.77 -6.75
CA CYS A 108 -9.66 -11.85 -8.13
C CYS A 108 -11.19 -11.96 -8.20
#